data_AF-A0A7V9I314-F1
#
_entry.id   AF-A0A7V9I314-F1
#
_cell.length_a   1.000
_cell.length_b   1.000
_cell.length_c   1.000
_cell.angle_alpha   90.00
_cell.angle_beta   90.00
_cell.angle_gamma   90.00
#
_symmetry.space_group_name_H-M   'P 1'
#
loop_
_entity.id
_entity.type
_entity.pdbx_description
1 polymer ?
#
loop_
_entity_poly.entity_id
_entity_poly.type
_entity_poly.pdbx_seq_one_letter_code
_entity_poly.pdbx_strand_id
1 'polypeptide(L)'
;MTATVDRLDLLLERRTATGERYFAAEADRLARLCLVLAERFERGGRLLAVGGSPQAWSDAHHVAVEFVHPVIVGKRALPALAVAPESLGLLARDGDIVVSFEPLTVEAGETWHLEPDDDDPFVRQELAETAYHILWELVHVFFEHLGGSSAGAGASGFLYPFLEQRSSSLEAVVEDVRASVMMKAEEVSALRTLTVAGGRVPLGEAAAELRRCFETGGTLFAFGNGGSATDAMDVVADFRASPQGWPPRRALDL
;
A
#
# COMPACT_ATOMS: atom_id res chain seq x y z
N MET A 1 9.49 20.58 -24.61
CA MET A 1 9.22 20.92 -23.20
C MET A 1 7.73 21.15 -22.96
N THR A 2 7.07 22.08 -23.67
CA THR A 2 5.64 22.42 -23.48
C THR A 2 4.70 21.20 -23.54
N ALA A 3 4.74 20.41 -24.63
CA ALA A 3 3.90 19.21 -24.77
C ALA A 3 4.14 18.10 -23.72
N THR A 4 5.31 18.08 -23.06
CA THR A 4 5.63 17.11 -21.99
C THR A 4 5.12 17.60 -20.64
N VAL A 5 5.19 18.92 -20.39
CA VAL A 5 4.61 19.55 -19.20
C VAL A 5 3.10 19.39 -19.22
N ASP A 6 2.46 19.63 -20.36
CA ASP A 6 1.01 19.47 -20.52
C ASP A 6 0.56 18.03 -20.24
N ARG A 7 1.37 17.01 -20.59
CA ARG A 7 1.05 15.60 -20.32
C ARG A 7 1.19 15.22 -18.85
N LEU A 8 2.20 15.73 -18.15
CA LEU A 8 2.39 15.47 -16.71
C LEU A 8 1.23 16.04 -15.90
N ASP A 9 0.77 17.24 -16.25
CA ASP A 9 -0.33 17.89 -15.55
C ASP A 9 -1.65 17.14 -15.78
N LEU A 10 -1.93 16.72 -17.03
CA LEU A 10 -3.08 15.86 -17.33
C LEU A 10 -3.05 14.53 -16.57
N LEU A 11 -1.88 13.90 -16.47
CA LEU A 11 -1.70 12.65 -15.74
C LEU A 11 -1.88 12.83 -14.22
N LEU A 12 -1.47 13.96 -13.67
CA LEU A 12 -1.64 14.29 -12.26
C LEU A 12 -3.11 14.60 -11.95
N GLU A 13 -3.79 15.38 -12.80
CA GLU A 13 -5.22 15.66 -12.69
C GLU A 13 -6.05 14.37 -12.76
N ARG A 14 -5.72 13.46 -13.70
CA ARG A 14 -6.36 12.16 -13.82
C ARG A 14 -6.23 11.34 -12.53
N ARG A 15 -5.03 11.26 -11.94
CA ARG A 15 -4.77 10.55 -10.68
C ARG A 15 -5.59 11.11 -9.54
N THR A 16 -5.59 12.43 -9.39
CA THR A 16 -6.34 13.12 -8.33
C THR A 16 -7.84 12.86 -8.45
N ALA A 17 -8.42 13.11 -9.63
CA ALA A 17 -9.86 12.94 -9.83
C ALA A 17 -10.31 11.47 -9.70
N THR A 18 -9.47 10.51 -10.12
CA THR A 18 -9.78 9.08 -10.02
C THR A 18 -9.65 8.60 -8.58
N GLY A 19 -8.59 9.00 -7.88
CA GLY A 19 -8.41 8.69 -6.47
C GLY A 19 -9.54 9.24 -5.60
N GLU A 20 -9.95 10.49 -5.80
CA GLU A 20 -11.08 11.09 -5.07
C GLU A 20 -12.36 10.26 -5.22
N ARG A 21 -12.72 9.87 -6.45
CA ARG A 21 -13.90 9.02 -6.70
C ARG A 21 -13.76 7.64 -6.09
N TYR A 22 -12.60 7.01 -6.26
CA TYR A 22 -12.34 5.66 -5.78
C TYR A 22 -12.41 5.59 -4.25
N PHE A 23 -11.69 6.46 -3.53
CA PHE A 23 -11.69 6.44 -2.07
C PHE A 23 -13.03 6.90 -1.48
N ALA A 24 -13.74 7.83 -2.12
CA ALA A 24 -15.11 8.18 -1.71
C ALA A 24 -16.06 6.98 -1.77
N ALA A 25 -15.92 6.10 -2.78
CA ALA A 25 -16.71 4.89 -2.91
C ALA A 25 -16.27 3.77 -1.96
N GLU A 26 -14.97 3.63 -1.73
CA GLU A 26 -14.38 2.51 -0.98
C GLU A 26 -14.20 2.77 0.52
N ALA A 27 -14.35 4.00 1.02
CA ALA A 27 -14.03 4.34 2.41
C ALA A 27 -14.70 3.46 3.48
N ASP A 28 -16.01 3.15 3.33
CA ASP A 28 -16.70 2.25 4.27
C ASP A 28 -16.18 0.81 4.15
N ARG A 29 -15.96 0.32 2.93
CA ARG A 29 -15.45 -1.03 2.67
C ARG A 29 -14.04 -1.21 3.24
N LEU A 30 -13.16 -0.23 3.02
CA LEU A 30 -11.79 -0.22 3.56
C LEU A 30 -11.80 -0.18 5.09
N ALA A 31 -12.67 0.62 5.71
CA ALA A 31 -12.81 0.69 7.17
C ALA A 31 -13.28 -0.64 7.78
N ARG A 32 -14.28 -1.29 7.16
CA ARG A 32 -14.77 -2.61 7.60
C ARG A 32 -13.72 -3.70 7.36
N LEU A 33 -13.00 -3.64 6.25
CA LEU A 33 -11.90 -4.56 5.98
C LEU A 33 -10.79 -4.40 7.04
N CYS A 34 -10.42 -3.18 7.43
CA CYS A 34 -9.48 -2.97 8.53
C CYS A 34 -9.92 -3.69 9.82
N LEU A 35 -11.20 -3.63 10.19
CA LEU A 35 -11.72 -4.38 11.33
C LEU A 35 -11.56 -5.90 11.14
N VAL A 36 -11.95 -6.42 9.98
CA VAL A 36 -11.81 -7.86 9.67
C VAL A 36 -10.35 -8.32 9.76
N LEU A 37 -9.43 -7.54 9.18
CA LEU A 37 -8.00 -7.85 9.25
C LEU A 37 -7.50 -7.84 10.69
N ALA A 38 -7.89 -6.84 11.49
CA ALA A 38 -7.50 -6.75 12.89
C ALA A 38 -8.00 -7.97 13.69
N GLU A 39 -9.25 -8.41 13.48
CA GLU A 39 -9.77 -9.62 14.11
C GLU A 39 -9.00 -10.89 13.71
N ARG A 40 -8.57 -10.99 12.45
CA ARG A 40 -7.76 -12.12 11.96
C ARG A 40 -6.40 -12.14 12.63
N PHE A 41 -5.72 -11.00 12.70
CA PHE A 41 -4.42 -10.89 13.38
C PHE A 41 -4.52 -11.16 14.89
N GLU A 42 -5.57 -10.70 15.57
CA GLU A 42 -5.80 -10.99 16.99
C GLU A 42 -6.03 -12.49 17.25
N ARG A 43 -6.61 -13.20 16.28
CA ARG A 43 -6.76 -14.67 16.31
C ARG A 43 -5.49 -15.42 15.88
N GLY A 44 -4.38 -14.71 15.66
CA GLY A 44 -3.09 -15.30 15.27
C GLY A 44 -2.93 -15.58 13.78
N GLY A 45 -3.82 -15.04 12.93
CA GLY A 45 -3.69 -15.09 11.48
C GLY A 45 -2.47 -14.32 10.97
N ARG A 46 -2.03 -14.68 9.76
CA ARG A 46 -0.89 -14.06 9.08
C ARG A 46 -1.32 -13.53 7.72
N LEU A 47 -0.62 -12.53 7.20
CA LEU A 47 -0.83 -12.03 5.84
C LEU A 47 0.12 -12.72 4.86
N LEU A 48 -0.44 -13.29 3.80
CA LEU A 48 0.29 -13.87 2.68
C LEU A 48 0.03 -13.00 1.45
N ALA A 49 1.03 -12.24 1.05
CA ALA A 49 1.00 -11.35 -0.11
C ALA A 49 1.50 -12.11 -1.35
N VAL A 50 0.77 -12.07 -2.46
CA VAL A 50 1.10 -12.81 -3.69
C VAL A 50 1.00 -11.91 -4.92
N GLY A 51 1.99 -12.02 -5.80
CA GLY A 51 2.04 -11.31 -7.08
C GLY A 51 2.67 -12.18 -8.16
N GLY A 52 2.08 -12.18 -9.36
CA GLY A 52 2.53 -13.04 -10.47
C GLY A 52 3.51 -12.34 -11.41
N SER A 53 3.26 -11.06 -11.72
CA SER A 53 4.18 -10.23 -12.48
C SER A 53 5.30 -9.64 -11.62
N PRO A 54 6.37 -9.10 -12.24
CA PRO A 54 7.40 -8.36 -11.52
C PRO A 54 6.88 -7.18 -10.69
N GLN A 55 5.90 -6.42 -11.20
CA GLN A 55 5.27 -5.30 -10.49
C GLN A 55 4.44 -5.79 -9.30
N ALA A 56 3.57 -6.79 -9.52
CA ALA A 56 2.78 -7.36 -8.45
C ALA A 56 3.67 -8.02 -7.37
N TRP A 57 4.84 -8.52 -7.76
CA TRP A 57 5.82 -9.08 -6.85
C TRP A 57 6.51 -8.01 -5.99
N SER A 58 6.80 -6.83 -6.54
CA SER A 58 7.28 -5.70 -5.74
C SER A 58 6.23 -5.25 -4.73
N ASP A 59 4.95 -5.14 -5.13
CA ASP A 59 3.85 -4.79 -4.20
C ASP A 59 3.69 -5.82 -3.09
N ALA A 60 3.76 -7.12 -3.44
CA ALA A 60 3.67 -8.19 -2.46
C ALA A 60 4.80 -8.13 -1.42
N HIS A 61 6.02 -7.87 -1.86
CA HIS A 61 7.15 -7.64 -0.97
C HIS A 61 7.01 -6.36 -0.15
N HIS A 62 6.52 -5.29 -0.75
CA HIS A 62 6.31 -4.01 -0.10
C HIS A 62 5.35 -4.14 1.08
N VAL A 63 4.15 -4.66 0.83
CA VAL A 63 3.16 -4.91 1.89
C VAL A 63 3.71 -5.83 2.98
N ALA A 64 4.41 -6.91 2.62
CA ALA A 64 4.98 -7.80 3.61
C ALA A 64 6.02 -7.11 4.51
N VAL A 65 6.92 -6.31 3.93
CA VAL A 65 7.96 -5.58 4.67
C VAL A 65 7.33 -4.55 5.61
N GLU A 66 6.32 -3.81 5.14
CA GLU A 66 5.68 -2.78 5.96
C GLU A 66 4.95 -3.36 7.17
N PHE A 67 4.26 -4.48 6.99
CA PHE A 67 3.59 -5.17 8.10
C PHE A 67 4.58 -5.66 9.17
N VAL A 68 5.74 -6.18 8.75
CA VAL A 68 6.76 -6.71 9.66
C VAL A 68 7.63 -5.60 10.29
N HIS A 69 7.83 -4.49 9.57
CA HIS A 69 8.66 -3.36 9.99
C HIS A 69 7.90 -2.03 9.87
N PRO A 70 6.93 -1.76 10.76
CA PRO A 70 6.19 -0.50 10.76
C PRO A 70 7.12 0.71 10.83
N VAL A 71 7.03 1.58 9.83
CA VAL A 71 7.71 2.89 9.83
C VAL A 71 7.13 3.83 10.91
N ILE A 72 5.89 3.57 11.33
CA ILE A 72 5.20 4.38 12.34
C ILE A 72 5.64 3.96 13.73
N VAL A 73 6.25 4.90 14.44
CA VAL A 73 6.77 4.72 15.81
C VAL A 73 5.70 4.14 16.73
N GLY A 74 6.03 3.02 17.38
CA GLY A 74 5.18 2.38 18.39
C GLY A 74 4.13 1.42 17.83
N LYS A 75 3.98 1.30 16.50
CA LYS A 75 3.07 0.29 15.93
C LYS A 75 3.66 -1.12 16.05
N ARG A 76 2.77 -2.08 16.33
CA ARG A 76 3.08 -3.51 16.47
C ARG A 76 3.47 -4.09 15.12
N ALA A 77 4.55 -4.87 15.07
CA ALA A 77 4.85 -5.71 13.91
C ALA A 77 3.79 -6.81 13.77
N LEU A 78 3.25 -7.00 12.57
CA LEU A 78 2.26 -8.02 12.24
C LEU A 78 2.90 -9.09 11.33
N PRO A 79 2.52 -10.37 11.48
CA PRO A 79 3.10 -11.45 10.71
C PRO A 79 2.64 -11.38 9.25
N ALA A 80 3.56 -11.03 8.35
CA ALA A 80 3.31 -10.97 6.91
C ALA A 80 4.46 -11.58 6.10
N LEU A 81 4.14 -12.17 4.95
CA LEU A 81 5.09 -12.81 4.04
C LEU A 81 4.69 -12.55 2.59
N ALA A 82 5.63 -12.17 1.75
CA ALA A 82 5.49 -12.29 0.31
C ALA A 82 5.74 -13.75 -0.09
N VAL A 83 4.83 -14.32 -0.89
CA VAL A 83 4.82 -15.74 -1.23
C VAL A 83 4.64 -15.90 -2.74
N ALA A 84 5.50 -16.71 -3.36
CA ALA A 84 5.34 -17.03 -4.77
C ALA A 84 3.96 -17.71 -5.00
N PRO A 85 3.19 -17.33 -6.04
CA PRO A 85 1.83 -17.83 -6.23
C PRO A 85 1.71 -19.36 -6.20
N GLU A 86 2.67 -20.09 -6.75
CA GLU A 86 2.72 -21.56 -6.77
C GLU A 86 2.91 -22.19 -5.38
N SER A 87 3.41 -21.43 -4.40
CA SER A 87 3.63 -21.89 -3.02
C SER A 87 2.45 -21.60 -2.10
N LEU A 88 1.50 -20.76 -2.52
CA LEU A 88 0.39 -20.31 -1.68
C LEU A 88 -0.43 -21.49 -1.14
N GLY A 89 -0.81 -22.43 -2.00
CA GLY A 89 -1.62 -23.59 -1.61
C GLY A 89 -0.93 -24.53 -0.61
N LEU A 90 0.41 -24.48 -0.52
CA LEU A 90 1.18 -25.25 0.46
C LEU A 90 1.32 -24.52 1.80
N LEU A 91 1.38 -23.18 1.78
CA LEU A 91 1.72 -22.36 2.94
C LEU A 91 0.52 -21.76 3.67
N ALA A 92 -0.59 -21.55 2.94
CA ALA A 92 -1.83 -21.02 3.48
C ALA A 92 -2.46 -21.97 4.50
N ARG A 93 -3.03 -21.37 5.54
CA ARG A 93 -3.77 -22.05 6.61
C ARG A 93 -5.11 -21.37 6.83
N ASP A 94 -6.03 -22.10 7.44
CA ASP A 94 -7.29 -21.52 7.91
C ASP A 94 -7.01 -20.32 8.82
N GLY A 95 -7.59 -19.17 8.47
CA GLY A 95 -7.43 -17.92 9.21
C GLY A 95 -6.29 -17.02 8.77
N ASP A 96 -5.44 -17.45 7.81
CA ASP A 96 -4.55 -16.54 7.11
C ASP A 96 -5.37 -15.53 6.26
N ILE A 97 -4.80 -14.35 6.07
CA ILE A 97 -5.27 -13.31 5.14
C ILE A 97 -4.44 -13.49 3.87
N VAL A 98 -5.08 -13.56 2.70
CA VAL A 98 -4.37 -13.57 1.42
C VAL A 98 -4.60 -12.25 0.71
N VAL A 99 -3.52 -11.56 0.33
CA VAL A 99 -3.60 -10.38 -0.53
C VAL A 99 -2.97 -10.74 -1.87
N SER A 100 -3.77 -10.68 -2.93
CA SER A 100 -3.29 -10.77 -4.32
C SER A 100 -3.20 -9.38 -4.91
N PHE A 101 -2.20 -9.12 -5.75
CA PHE A 101 -2.03 -7.85 -6.48
C PHE A 101 -2.41 -7.97 -7.97
N GLU A 102 -2.75 -9.17 -8.45
CA GLU A 102 -3.20 -9.41 -9.83
C GLU A 102 -4.31 -10.48 -9.87
N PRO A 103 -5.59 -10.11 -9.67
CA PRO A 103 -6.10 -8.77 -9.32
C PRO A 103 -5.87 -8.40 -7.84
N LEU A 104 -6.02 -7.12 -7.51
CA LEU A 104 -6.04 -6.60 -6.13
C LEU A 104 -7.26 -7.13 -5.38
N THR A 105 -7.01 -8.17 -4.58
CA THR A 105 -8.04 -8.80 -3.75
C THR A 105 -7.50 -9.15 -2.37
N VAL A 106 -8.37 -9.07 -1.37
CA VAL A 106 -8.08 -9.52 -0.01
C VAL A 106 -9.04 -10.64 0.38
N GLU A 107 -8.53 -11.84 0.63
CA GLU A 107 -9.29 -12.97 1.15
C GLU A 107 -9.14 -13.04 2.67
N ALA A 108 -10.26 -12.85 3.38
CA ALA A 108 -10.29 -12.85 4.85
C ALA A 108 -11.59 -13.50 5.38
N GLY A 109 -11.96 -14.66 4.83
CA GLY A 109 -13.24 -15.36 5.06
C GLY A 109 -14.29 -15.05 3.99
N GLU A 110 -14.24 -13.85 3.43
CA GLU A 110 -14.84 -13.49 2.14
C GLU A 110 -13.78 -12.81 1.27
N THR A 111 -14.05 -12.70 -0.03
CA THR A 111 -13.14 -12.05 -0.99
C THR A 111 -13.55 -10.59 -1.19
N TRP A 112 -12.63 -9.69 -0.88
CA TRP A 112 -12.77 -8.26 -1.07
C TRP A 112 -12.06 -7.85 -2.35
N HIS A 113 -12.80 -7.31 -3.31
CA HIS A 113 -12.24 -6.73 -4.54
C HIS A 113 -12.02 -5.23 -4.35
N LEU A 114 -10.79 -4.75 -4.55
CA LEU A 114 -10.37 -3.36 -4.33
C LEU A 114 -9.70 -2.77 -5.58
N GLU A 115 -10.10 -3.23 -6.76
CA GLU A 115 -9.52 -2.78 -8.02
C GLU A 115 -9.92 -1.34 -8.34
N PRO A 116 -8.96 -0.44 -8.58
CA PRO A 116 -9.27 0.90 -9.08
C PRO A 116 -9.84 0.85 -10.50
N ASP A 117 -10.92 1.60 -10.74
CA ASP A 117 -11.59 1.69 -12.05
C ASP A 117 -10.91 2.77 -12.93
N ASP A 118 -9.79 2.41 -13.53
CA ASP A 118 -9.06 3.21 -14.52
C ASP A 118 -8.35 2.31 -15.55
N ASP A 119 -8.04 2.83 -16.74
CA ASP A 119 -7.36 2.06 -17.79
C ASP A 119 -5.85 2.33 -17.88
N ASP A 120 -5.36 3.37 -17.21
CA ASP A 120 -3.94 3.67 -17.11
C ASP A 120 -3.32 2.78 -16.02
N PRO A 121 -2.39 1.87 -16.37
CA PRO A 121 -1.85 0.92 -15.41
C PRO A 121 -1.09 1.60 -14.26
N PHE A 122 -0.48 2.78 -14.49
CA PHE A 122 0.19 3.51 -13.41
C PHE A 122 -0.78 4.23 -12.49
N VAL A 123 -1.94 4.65 -13.00
CA VAL A 123 -3.00 5.21 -12.13
C VAL A 123 -3.59 4.09 -11.27
N ARG A 124 -3.84 2.91 -11.87
CA ARG A 124 -4.32 1.75 -11.11
C ARG A 124 -3.34 1.31 -10.03
N GLN A 125 -2.06 1.15 -10.38
CA GLN A 125 -1.02 0.76 -9.44
C GLN A 125 -0.95 1.74 -8.27
N GLU A 126 -0.80 3.04 -8.52
CA GLU A 126 -0.69 4.06 -7.47
C GLU A 126 -1.92 4.09 -6.52
N LEU A 127 -3.12 3.88 -7.07
CA LEU A 127 -4.34 3.82 -6.25
C LEU A 127 -4.46 2.51 -5.45
N ALA A 128 -4.02 1.38 -6.02
CA ALA A 128 -3.90 0.11 -5.33
C ALA A 128 -2.91 0.22 -4.16
N GLU A 129 -1.74 0.82 -4.40
CA GLU A 129 -0.73 1.13 -3.40
C GLU A 129 -1.29 1.97 -2.26
N THR A 130 -1.93 3.08 -2.62
CA THR A 130 -2.58 3.96 -1.64
C THR A 130 -3.63 3.20 -0.81
N ALA A 131 -4.43 2.33 -1.46
CA ALA A 131 -5.46 1.55 -0.77
C ALA A 131 -4.87 0.57 0.26
N TYR A 132 -3.85 -0.21 -0.11
CA TYR A 132 -3.26 -1.15 0.83
C TYR A 132 -2.44 -0.46 1.93
N HIS A 133 -1.83 0.70 1.66
CA HIS A 133 -1.17 1.49 2.70
C HIS A 133 -2.17 2.02 3.72
N ILE A 134 -3.34 2.49 3.25
CA ILE A 134 -4.43 2.90 4.15
C ILE A 134 -4.90 1.71 5.00
N LEU A 135 -5.09 0.52 4.41
CA LEU A 135 -5.47 -0.68 5.14
C LEU A 135 -4.45 -1.03 6.23
N TRP A 136 -3.17 -1.11 5.85
CA TRP A 136 -2.07 -1.35 6.76
C TRP A 136 -2.04 -0.33 7.90
N GLU A 137 -2.20 0.95 7.58
CA GLU A 137 -2.07 1.96 8.60
C GLU A 137 -3.24 1.90 9.60
N LEU A 138 -4.47 1.76 9.08
CA LEU A 138 -5.70 1.91 9.84
C LEU A 138 -6.14 0.61 10.52
N VAL A 139 -5.66 -0.58 10.10
CA VAL A 139 -5.87 -1.84 10.85
C VAL A 139 -5.42 -1.71 12.31
N HIS A 140 -4.37 -0.92 12.57
CA HIS A 140 -3.84 -0.72 13.90
C HIS A 140 -4.78 -0.02 14.87
N VAL A 141 -5.67 0.84 14.37
CA VAL A 141 -6.66 1.55 15.19
C VAL A 141 -7.54 0.53 15.92
N PHE A 142 -7.86 -0.60 15.29
CA PHE A 142 -8.71 -1.61 15.89
C PHE A 142 -8.02 -2.47 16.95
N PHE A 143 -6.68 -2.62 16.94
CA PHE A 143 -6.02 -3.42 18.00
C PHE A 143 -6.18 -2.81 19.39
N GLU A 144 -6.21 -1.48 19.50
CA GLU A 144 -6.44 -0.79 20.77
C GLU A 144 -7.87 -1.02 21.31
N HIS A 145 -8.81 -1.31 20.41
CA HIS A 145 -10.24 -1.45 20.71
C HIS A 145 -10.70 -2.92 20.81
N LEU A 146 -10.07 -3.84 20.08
CA LEU A 146 -10.29 -5.29 20.15
C LEU A 146 -9.47 -5.91 21.28
N GLY A 147 -8.25 -5.42 21.48
CA GLY A 147 -7.33 -5.86 22.51
C GLY A 147 -7.62 -5.19 23.85
N GLY A 148 -8.69 -5.61 24.52
CA GLY A 148 -8.85 -5.34 25.94
C GLY A 148 -7.70 -5.94 26.75
N SER A 149 -6.60 -5.19 26.92
CA SER A 149 -5.44 -5.47 27.79
C SER A 149 -4.61 -6.74 27.53
N SER A 150 -3.35 -6.59 27.08
CA SER A 150 -2.23 -7.41 27.63
C SER A 150 -0.81 -6.87 27.39
N ALA A 151 -0.61 -5.61 26.99
CA ALA A 151 0.72 -4.98 27.02
C ALA A 151 0.61 -3.51 27.43
N GLY A 152 0.36 -3.26 28.72
CA GLY A 152 0.50 -1.92 29.33
C GLY A 152 -0.61 -1.46 30.28
N ALA A 153 -1.83 -1.98 30.16
CA ALA A 153 -2.99 -1.46 30.94
C ALA A 153 -3.20 -2.12 32.32
N GLY A 154 -2.39 -3.12 32.70
CA GLY A 154 -2.61 -3.89 33.93
C GLY A 154 -1.98 -3.33 35.21
N ALA A 155 -1.00 -2.42 35.13
CA ALA A 155 -0.23 -2.01 36.32
C ALA A 155 -0.84 -0.82 37.09
N SER A 156 -1.80 -0.09 36.51
CA SER A 156 -2.38 1.13 37.10
C SER A 156 -3.92 1.17 37.10
N GLY A 157 -4.60 0.16 36.55
CA GLY A 157 -6.07 0.11 36.47
C GLY A 157 -6.77 0.15 37.82
N PHE A 158 -6.12 -0.35 38.87
CA PHE A 158 -6.63 -0.25 40.25
C PHE A 158 -6.65 1.19 40.81
N LEU A 159 -5.86 2.10 40.23
CA LEU A 159 -5.70 3.47 40.75
C LEU A 159 -6.61 4.50 40.06
N TYR A 160 -7.15 4.18 38.88
CA TYR A 160 -7.94 5.12 38.08
C TYR A 160 -9.17 4.45 37.45
N PRO A 161 -10.27 4.27 38.22
CA PRO A 161 -11.49 3.61 37.76
C PRO A 161 -12.16 4.27 36.55
N PHE A 162 -11.84 5.54 36.26
CA PHE A 162 -12.36 6.26 35.10
C PHE A 162 -11.70 5.86 33.77
N LEU A 163 -10.58 5.13 33.79
CA LEU A 163 -9.97 4.55 32.59
C LEU A 163 -10.76 3.36 32.04
N GLU A 164 -11.72 2.83 32.80
CA GLU A 164 -12.69 1.82 32.33
C GLU A 164 -13.79 2.43 31.43
N GLN A 165 -13.86 3.76 31.31
CA GLN A 165 -14.86 4.47 30.49
C GLN A 165 -14.25 5.04 29.20
N ARG A 166 -13.82 4.16 28.30
CA ARG A 166 -13.77 4.45 26.86
C ARG A 166 -14.10 3.21 26.05
N SER A 167 -15.38 2.80 26.06
CA SER A 167 -15.91 1.97 24.98
C SER A 167 -16.66 2.88 24.01
N SER A 168 -15.97 3.46 23.02
CA SER A 168 -16.64 3.74 21.76
C SER A 168 -17.21 2.42 21.24
N SER A 169 -18.43 2.40 20.73
CA SER A 169 -18.91 1.20 20.03
C SER A 169 -17.96 0.92 18.86
N LEU A 170 -17.75 -0.35 18.52
CA LEU A 170 -16.94 -0.70 17.33
C LEU A 170 -17.44 0.03 16.07
N GLU A 171 -18.75 0.26 15.95
CA GLU A 171 -19.31 1.04 14.85
C GLU A 171 -18.87 2.51 14.85
N ALA A 172 -18.71 3.15 16.02
CA ALA A 172 -18.16 4.50 16.09
C ALA A 172 -16.69 4.52 15.64
N VAL A 173 -15.90 3.50 16.00
CA VAL A 173 -14.52 3.36 15.52
C VAL A 173 -14.48 3.14 14.02
N VAL A 174 -15.40 2.35 13.46
CA VAL A 174 -15.52 2.16 12.00
C VAL A 174 -15.82 3.49 11.31
N GLU A 175 -16.71 4.33 11.84
CA GLU A 175 -16.98 5.65 11.24
C GLU A 175 -15.76 6.58 11.32
N ASP A 176 -15.03 6.59 12.44
CA ASP A 176 -13.79 7.36 12.58
C ASP A 176 -12.70 6.90 11.59
N VAL A 177 -12.58 5.59 11.39
CA VAL A 177 -11.67 4.98 10.41
C VAL A 177 -12.11 5.33 8.99
N ARG A 178 -13.41 5.29 8.68
CA ARG A 178 -13.97 5.69 7.39
C ARG A 178 -13.62 7.15 7.06
N ALA A 179 -13.76 8.06 8.03
CA ALA A 179 -13.33 9.45 7.87
C ALA A 179 -11.81 9.56 7.67
N SER A 180 -11.04 8.73 8.37
CA SER A 180 -9.57 8.68 8.24
C SER A 180 -9.11 8.18 6.87
N VAL A 181 -9.83 7.25 6.23
CA VAL A 181 -9.54 6.81 4.85
C VAL A 181 -9.58 8.00 3.90
N MET A 182 -10.63 8.81 3.97
CA MET A 182 -10.79 9.99 3.11
C MET A 182 -9.69 11.03 3.36
N MET A 183 -9.43 11.35 4.63
CA MET A 183 -8.38 12.30 5.01
C MET A 183 -7.01 11.86 4.49
N LYS A 184 -6.68 10.57 4.63
CA LYS A 184 -5.41 10.01 4.16
C LYS A 184 -5.29 10.01 2.64
N ALA A 185 -6.37 9.66 1.93
CA ALA A 185 -6.39 9.74 0.48
C ALA A 185 -6.15 11.17 -0.01
N GLU A 186 -6.78 12.16 0.64
CA GLU A 186 -6.56 13.59 0.37
C GLU A 186 -5.11 14.02 0.67
N GLU A 187 -4.55 13.61 1.81
CA GLU A 187 -3.16 13.89 2.20
C GLU A 187 -2.16 13.31 1.20
N VAL A 188 -2.32 12.05 0.80
CA VAL A 188 -1.48 11.39 -0.21
C VAL A 188 -1.57 12.13 -1.55
N SER A 189 -2.78 12.49 -1.98
CA SER A 189 -3.01 13.24 -3.22
C SER A 189 -2.34 14.63 -3.22
N ALA A 190 -2.45 15.35 -2.10
CA ALA A 190 -1.81 16.64 -1.90
C ALA A 190 -0.28 16.52 -1.89
N LEU A 191 0.25 15.55 -1.15
CA LEU A 191 1.70 15.30 -1.08
C LEU A 191 2.28 14.92 -2.44
N ARG A 192 1.61 14.05 -3.20
CA ARG A 192 1.99 13.70 -4.58
C ARG A 192 2.08 14.95 -5.45
N THR A 193 1.06 15.80 -5.40
CA THR A 193 1.01 17.04 -6.19
C THR A 193 2.19 17.96 -5.86
N LEU A 194 2.47 18.15 -4.56
CA LEU A 194 3.60 18.97 -4.10
C LEU A 194 4.94 18.37 -4.50
N THR A 195 5.12 17.06 -4.32
CA THR A 195 6.36 16.34 -4.66
C THR A 195 6.66 16.42 -6.15
N VAL A 196 5.67 16.15 -7.01
CA VAL A 196 5.85 16.25 -8.46
C VAL A 196 6.11 17.69 -8.87
N ALA A 197 5.35 18.67 -8.35
CA ALA A 197 5.53 20.08 -8.66
C ALA A 197 6.92 20.60 -8.27
N GLY A 198 7.39 20.28 -7.06
CA GLY A 198 8.72 20.65 -6.57
C GLY A 198 9.85 19.90 -7.26
N GLY A 199 9.59 18.66 -7.69
CA GLY A 199 10.54 17.79 -8.38
C GLY A 199 10.58 17.91 -9.91
N ARG A 200 9.75 18.77 -10.53
CA ARG A 200 9.57 18.77 -12.01
C ARG A 200 10.88 18.86 -12.77
N VAL A 201 11.74 19.81 -12.41
CA VAL A 201 13.03 20.03 -13.09
C VAL A 201 13.98 18.84 -12.88
N PRO A 202 14.33 18.44 -11.64
CA PRO A 202 15.26 17.32 -11.44
C PRO A 202 14.74 15.99 -11.98
N LEU A 203 13.43 15.72 -11.91
CA LEU A 203 12.83 14.51 -12.50
C LEU A 203 12.94 14.53 -14.03
N GLY A 204 12.73 15.68 -14.67
CA GLY A 204 12.90 15.83 -16.12
C GLY A 204 14.36 15.65 -16.57
N GLU A 205 15.31 16.18 -15.80
CA GLU A 205 16.75 16.00 -16.03
C GLU A 205 17.16 14.53 -15.86
N ALA A 206 16.70 13.87 -14.80
CA ALA A 206 16.94 12.45 -14.57
C ALA A 206 16.37 11.58 -15.70
N ALA A 207 15.14 11.84 -16.14
CA ALA A 207 14.53 11.13 -17.27
C ALA A 207 15.32 11.32 -18.58
N ALA A 208 15.82 12.53 -18.84
CA ALA A 208 16.65 12.82 -20.00
C ALA A 208 18.02 12.12 -19.94
N GLU A 209 18.63 12.03 -18.75
CA GLU A 209 19.86 11.25 -18.51
C GLU A 209 19.63 9.76 -18.74
N LEU A 210 18.61 9.18 -18.10
CA LEU A 210 18.27 7.77 -18.26
C LEU A 210 18.06 7.40 -19.73
N ARG A 211 17.35 8.25 -20.48
CA ARG A 211 17.16 8.07 -21.92
C ARG A 211 18.50 8.02 -22.67
N ARG A 212 19.41 8.96 -22.42
CA ARG A 212 20.74 8.98 -23.05
C ARG A 212 21.59 7.76 -22.67
N CYS A 213 21.52 7.32 -21.42
CA CYS A 213 22.18 6.08 -20.98
C CYS A 213 21.66 4.88 -21.76
N PHE A 214 20.34 4.73 -21.91
CA PHE A 214 19.77 3.60 -22.65
C PHE A 214 20.05 3.66 -24.16
N GLU A 215 20.06 4.85 -24.77
CA GLU A 215 20.41 5.02 -26.19
C GLU A 215 21.85 4.61 -26.50
N THR A 216 22.75 4.70 -25.51
CA THR A 216 24.15 4.24 -25.61
C THR A 216 24.36 2.81 -25.12
N GLY A 217 23.29 2.07 -24.81
CA GLY A 217 23.34 0.65 -24.38
C GLY A 217 23.61 0.44 -22.89
N GLY A 218 23.47 1.49 -22.08
CA GLY A 218 23.63 1.47 -20.63
C GLY A 218 22.61 0.59 -19.91
N THR A 219 22.88 0.32 -18.63
CA THR A 219 22.04 -0.49 -17.73
C THR A 219 21.70 0.34 -16.50
N LEU A 220 20.42 0.35 -16.11
CA LEU A 220 19.96 0.91 -14.85
C LEU A 220 20.28 -0.06 -13.72
N PHE A 221 20.97 0.42 -12.69
CA PHE A 221 21.12 -0.31 -11.43
C PHE A 221 20.35 0.46 -10.36
N ALA A 222 19.32 -0.17 -9.81
CA ALA A 222 18.54 0.37 -8.70
C ALA A 222 18.98 -0.32 -7.41
N PHE A 223 19.12 0.46 -6.34
CA PHE A 223 19.57 -0.03 -5.04
C PHE A 223 18.61 0.45 -3.98
N GLY A 224 18.33 -0.42 -3.01
CA GLY A 224 17.49 -0.08 -1.88
C GLY A 224 17.79 -0.94 -0.67
N ASN A 225 17.48 -0.42 0.52
CA ASN A 225 17.58 -1.16 1.78
C ASN A 225 16.26 -1.08 2.55
N GLY A 226 15.85 -2.17 3.19
CA GLY A 226 14.57 -2.22 3.90
C GLY A 226 13.40 -1.94 2.96
N GLY A 227 12.51 -1.01 3.32
CA GLY A 227 11.39 -0.61 2.46
C GLY A 227 11.84 -0.09 1.09
N SER A 228 12.91 0.69 1.00
CA SER A 228 13.39 1.20 -0.30
C SER A 228 13.89 0.13 -1.27
N ALA A 229 14.11 -1.11 -0.81
CA ALA A 229 14.42 -2.22 -1.70
C ALA A 229 13.22 -2.60 -2.59
N THR A 230 11.98 -2.43 -2.11
CA THR A 230 10.79 -2.69 -2.93
C THR A 230 10.58 -1.60 -3.98
N ASP A 231 10.92 -0.34 -3.67
CA ASP A 231 10.93 0.75 -4.67
C ASP A 231 11.95 0.46 -5.79
N ALA A 232 13.11 -0.11 -5.44
CA ALA A 232 14.12 -0.52 -6.42
C ALA A 232 13.64 -1.69 -7.30
N MET A 233 12.91 -2.66 -6.72
CA MET A 233 12.28 -3.75 -7.47
C MET A 233 11.23 -3.21 -8.45
N ASP A 234 10.37 -2.30 -7.99
CA ASP A 234 9.28 -1.72 -8.79
C ASP A 234 9.79 -0.93 -9.99
N VAL A 235 10.73 0.00 -9.79
CA VAL A 235 11.31 0.77 -10.90
C VAL A 235 12.01 -0.14 -11.93
N VAL A 236 12.64 -1.23 -11.48
CA VAL A 236 13.27 -2.21 -12.37
C VAL A 236 12.24 -3.03 -13.12
N ALA A 237 11.14 -3.43 -12.48
CA ALA A 237 10.00 -4.07 -13.13
C ALA A 237 9.47 -3.20 -14.28
N ASP A 238 9.24 -1.90 -14.02
CA ASP A 238 8.76 -0.94 -15.01
C ASP A 238 9.70 -0.76 -16.21
N PHE A 239 11.02 -0.64 -15.97
CA PHE A 239 11.97 -0.51 -17.06
C PHE A 239 12.12 -1.81 -17.87
N ARG A 240 11.94 -2.98 -17.26
CA ARG A 240 12.06 -4.28 -17.95
C ARG A 240 10.79 -4.68 -18.67
N ALA A 241 9.62 -4.31 -18.14
CA ALA A 241 8.31 -4.75 -18.60
C ALA A 241 7.27 -3.64 -18.41
N SER A 242 7.47 -2.51 -19.08
CA SER A 242 6.56 -1.36 -19.00
C SER A 242 5.14 -1.74 -19.43
N PRO A 243 4.12 -1.47 -18.59
CA PRO A 243 2.75 -1.83 -18.91
C PRO A 243 2.15 -0.98 -20.05
N GLN A 244 2.81 0.11 -20.46
CA GLN A 244 2.47 0.90 -21.65
C GLN A 244 2.99 0.29 -22.97
N GLY A 245 3.68 -0.86 -22.91
CA GLY A 245 4.26 -1.51 -24.08
C GLY A 245 5.54 -0.83 -24.59
N TRP A 246 6.25 -0.09 -23.73
CA TRP A 246 7.53 0.48 -24.13
C TRP A 246 8.59 -0.61 -24.32
N PRO A 247 9.61 -0.38 -25.19
CA PRO A 247 10.67 -1.36 -25.37
C PRO A 247 11.39 -1.66 -24.05
N PRO A 248 11.64 -2.94 -23.74
CA PRO A 248 12.29 -3.33 -22.50
C PRO A 248 13.70 -2.73 -22.42
N ARG A 249 14.07 -2.29 -21.23
CA ARG A 249 15.40 -1.73 -20.92
C ARG A 249 16.18 -2.67 -20.01
N ARG A 250 17.50 -2.55 -20.08
CA ARG A 250 18.41 -3.28 -19.19
C ARG A 250 18.34 -2.60 -17.82
N ALA A 251 17.71 -3.26 -16.85
CA ALA A 251 17.61 -2.78 -15.49
C ALA A 251 17.79 -3.95 -14.51
N LEU A 252 18.37 -3.67 -13.34
CA LEU A 252 18.62 -4.64 -12.29
C LEU A 252 18.52 -3.96 -10.92
N ASP A 253 17.74 -4.55 -10.03
CA ASP A 253 17.70 -4.25 -8.60
C ASP A 253 18.75 -5.10 -7.86
N LEU A 254 19.43 -4.51 -6.88
CA LEU A 254 20.54 -5.09 -6.13
C LEU A 254 20.40 -4.89 -4.63
#